data_AF-A0A0W0SRL2-F1
#
_entry.id   AF-A0A0W0SRL2-F1
#
_cell.length_a   1.000
_cell.length_b   1.000
_cell.length_c   1.000
_cell.angle_alpha   90.00
_cell.angle_beta   90.00
_cell.angle_gamma   90.00
#
_symmetry.space_group_name_H-M   'P 1'
#
loop_
_entity.id
_entity.type
_entity.pdbx_description
1 polymer ?
#
loop_
_entity_poly.entity_id
_entity_poly.type
_entity_poly.pdbx_seq_one_letter_code
_entity_poly.pdbx_strand_id
1 'polypeptide(L)'
;MGDFVIRPYSEQLNGSVPKEGQLRNPGFVHAIEDLRRKHGKVLTVEELPPHRKYQAQFLNRITELFLEAETEKLMELLCESDRDAVNKLTEQEQQQELLRGIIFTSLSTLVAAEIATGNSESIMDPRHVEGASTTYKGGYIGDGSEFFRGLLASSGRTKENEMSHERMQTFMQTAKNFIESYVYVPHEHMDKQSTQGFREKHAFSDIQDLDVSAYLKLSSNIILEASLGIVERNVAKQAEDLKARKEEELKRAKEEHEAQLARVKEEKKKEREMQKLEDAKKGGSSWGLTDYLSSFGIYTTPKPAPTAASTTDPSNRQDNAEPAPGATLN
;
A
#
# COMPACT_ATOMS: atom_id res chain seq x y z
N MET A 1 -10.03 6.05 3.14
CA MET A 1 -9.19 7.04 2.44
C MET A 1 -9.83 7.26 1.09
N GLY A 2 -9.97 8.52 0.66
CA GLY A 2 -10.47 8.84 -0.69
C GLY A 2 -9.43 8.49 -1.75
N ASP A 3 -9.84 8.44 -3.01
CA ASP A 3 -8.91 8.34 -4.13
C ASP A 3 -8.02 9.59 -4.21
N PHE A 4 -6.78 9.40 -4.65
CA PHE A 4 -5.83 10.49 -4.87
C PHE A 4 -6.37 11.50 -5.88
N VAL A 5 -6.50 12.75 -5.46
CA VAL A 5 -6.95 13.86 -6.28
C VAL A 5 -5.75 14.53 -6.95
N ILE A 6 -5.75 14.53 -8.27
CA ILE A 6 -4.71 15.17 -9.08
C ILE A 6 -4.95 16.68 -9.10
N ARG A 7 -3.89 17.46 -8.89
CA ARG A 7 -3.96 18.91 -9.04
C ARG A 7 -3.96 19.31 -10.52
N PRO A 8 -4.60 20.42 -10.91
CA PRO A 8 -4.44 20.97 -12.26
C PRO A 8 -2.96 21.17 -12.61
N TYR A 9 -2.58 20.92 -13.86
CA TYR A 9 -1.19 21.02 -14.29
C TYR A 9 -0.58 22.39 -14.01
N SER A 10 -1.33 23.46 -14.28
CA SER A 10 -0.96 24.84 -13.98
C SER A 10 -0.63 25.07 -12.50
N GLU A 11 -1.38 24.46 -11.58
CA GLU A 11 -1.11 24.49 -10.14
C GLU A 11 0.09 23.63 -9.75
N GLN A 12 0.29 22.48 -10.39
CA GLN A 12 1.48 21.66 -10.17
C GLN A 12 2.75 22.43 -10.53
N LEU A 13 2.73 23.19 -11.63
CA LEU A 13 3.87 24.02 -12.06
C LEU A 13 4.08 25.25 -11.17
N ASN A 14 3.03 26.07 -11.00
CA ASN A 14 3.14 27.44 -10.47
C ASN A 14 2.72 27.56 -9.00
N GLY A 15 2.22 26.49 -8.41
CA GLY A 15 1.59 26.49 -7.10
C GLY A 15 0.18 27.08 -7.14
N SER A 16 -0.58 26.85 -6.07
CA SER A 16 -1.92 27.42 -5.94
C SER A 16 -1.84 28.88 -5.46
N VAL A 17 -2.72 29.75 -5.97
CA VAL A 17 -2.91 31.09 -5.38
C VAL A 17 -3.49 30.88 -3.97
N PRO A 18 -2.82 31.34 -2.90
CA PRO A 18 -3.34 31.16 -1.55
C PRO A 18 -4.66 31.92 -1.39
N LYS A 19 -5.66 31.27 -0.79
CA LYS A 19 -6.82 31.96 -0.24
C LYS A 19 -6.38 32.79 0.97
N GLU A 20 -7.10 33.86 1.28
CA GLU A 20 -6.76 34.78 2.37
C GLU A 20 -6.51 34.01 3.68
N GLY A 21 -5.32 34.18 4.27
CA GLY A 21 -4.88 33.48 5.49
C GLY A 21 -4.29 32.08 5.31
N GLN A 22 -4.16 31.55 4.08
CA GLN A 22 -3.52 30.26 3.81
C GLN A 22 -2.08 30.44 3.30
N LEU A 23 -1.19 29.52 3.71
CA LEU A 23 0.14 29.41 3.12
C LEU A 23 0.03 28.96 1.66
N ARG A 24 0.87 29.53 0.79
CA ARG A 24 0.95 29.14 -0.63
C ARG A 24 1.40 27.67 -0.72
N ASN A 25 0.68 26.85 -1.50
CA ASN A 25 1.21 25.54 -1.88
C ASN A 25 2.25 25.74 -2.99
N PRO A 26 3.53 25.40 -2.76
CA PRO A 26 4.57 25.59 -3.76
C PRO A 26 4.35 24.66 -4.95
N GLY A 27 4.55 25.19 -6.15
CA GLY A 27 4.63 24.40 -7.37
C GLY A 27 6.06 23.91 -7.64
N PHE A 28 6.22 23.21 -8.76
CA PHE A 28 7.52 22.74 -9.23
C PHE A 28 8.51 23.88 -9.47
N VAL A 29 8.07 25.02 -10.00
CA VAL A 29 8.91 26.20 -10.21
C VAL A 29 9.49 26.71 -8.88
N HIS A 30 8.67 26.74 -7.82
CA HIS A 30 9.12 27.09 -6.47
C HIS A 30 10.10 26.06 -5.92
N ALA A 31 9.85 24.77 -6.13
CA ALA A 31 10.78 23.71 -5.71
C ALA A 31 12.17 23.87 -6.34
N ILE A 32 12.26 24.25 -7.62
CA ILE A 32 13.53 24.56 -8.29
C ILE A 32 14.16 25.83 -7.70
N GLU A 33 13.38 26.89 -7.47
CA GLU A 33 13.89 28.11 -6.85
C GLU A 33 14.50 27.86 -5.48
N ASP A 34 13.82 27.10 -4.63
CA ASP A 34 14.28 26.79 -3.27
C ASP A 34 15.51 25.88 -3.29
N LEU A 35 15.55 24.91 -4.21
CA LEU A 35 16.74 24.10 -4.47
C LEU A 35 17.94 24.98 -4.87
N ARG A 36 17.74 25.93 -5.80
CA ARG A 36 18.80 26.87 -6.21
C ARG A 36 19.26 27.76 -5.05
N ARG A 37 18.33 28.26 -4.22
CA ARG A 37 18.66 29.07 -3.03
C ARG A 37 19.51 28.26 -2.04
N LYS A 38 19.18 26.99 -1.79
CA LYS A 38 19.89 26.13 -0.83
C LYS A 38 21.32 25.81 -1.28
N HIS A 39 21.58 25.72 -2.58
CA HIS A 39 22.92 25.49 -3.15
C HIS A 39 23.73 26.78 -3.35
N GLY A 40 23.51 27.82 -2.54
CA GLY A 40 24.29 29.05 -2.59
C GLY A 40 23.72 30.13 -3.51
N LYS A 41 22.41 30.09 -3.78
CA LYS A 41 21.72 31.01 -4.71
C LYS A 41 22.28 30.94 -6.13
N VAL A 42 22.50 29.72 -6.60
CA VAL A 42 22.89 29.48 -7.99
C VAL A 42 21.85 30.09 -8.93
N LEU A 43 22.34 30.68 -10.03
CA LEU A 43 21.49 31.46 -10.94
C LEU A 43 20.72 30.54 -11.88
N THR A 44 21.32 29.43 -12.26
CA THR A 44 20.80 28.51 -13.28
C THR A 44 20.74 27.06 -12.78
N VAL A 45 19.96 26.21 -13.45
CA VAL A 45 19.90 24.76 -13.17
C VAL A 45 21.25 24.09 -13.45
N GLU A 46 22.06 24.67 -14.35
CA GLU A 46 23.37 24.14 -14.76
C GLU A 46 24.39 24.08 -13.64
N GLU A 47 24.21 24.91 -12.61
CA GLU A 47 25.09 25.05 -11.45
C GLU A 47 24.68 24.14 -10.27
N LEU A 48 23.59 23.38 -10.40
CA LEU A 48 23.17 22.43 -9.38
C LEU A 48 24.12 21.22 -9.32
N PRO A 49 24.18 20.51 -8.17
CA PRO A 49 24.89 19.23 -8.08
C PRO A 49 24.42 18.27 -9.18
N PRO A 50 25.30 17.42 -9.75
CA PRO A 50 24.96 16.58 -10.91
C PRO A 50 23.64 15.82 -10.76
N HIS A 51 23.45 15.19 -9.59
CA HIS A 51 22.26 14.40 -9.28
C HIS A 51 20.97 15.22 -9.18
N ARG A 52 21.03 16.52 -8.88
CA ARG A 52 19.85 17.40 -8.88
C ARG A 52 19.66 18.12 -10.21
N LYS A 53 20.76 18.38 -10.91
CA LYS A 53 20.79 19.03 -12.22
C LYS A 53 20.00 18.22 -13.24
N TYR A 54 20.35 16.94 -13.46
CA TYR A 54 19.64 16.14 -14.46
C TYR A 54 18.17 15.92 -14.09
N GLN A 55 17.86 15.78 -12.80
CA GLN A 55 16.48 15.60 -12.34
C GLN A 55 15.62 16.83 -12.65
N ALA A 56 16.14 18.03 -12.41
CA ALA A 56 15.48 19.28 -12.75
C ALA A 56 15.39 19.50 -14.27
N GLN A 57 16.47 19.22 -15.02
CA GLN A 57 16.49 19.29 -16.48
C GLN A 57 15.50 18.31 -17.11
N PHE A 58 15.39 17.10 -16.57
CA PHE A 58 14.42 16.09 -17.03
C PHE A 58 12.98 16.59 -16.91
N LEU A 59 12.59 17.10 -15.73
CA LEU A 59 11.25 17.64 -15.52
C LEU A 59 11.01 18.91 -16.36
N ASN A 60 11.99 19.80 -16.52
CA ASN A 60 11.88 20.93 -17.44
C ASN A 60 11.66 20.47 -18.89
N ARG A 61 12.42 19.47 -19.35
CA ARG A 61 12.27 18.92 -20.71
C ARG A 61 10.88 18.34 -20.93
N ILE A 62 10.27 17.70 -19.92
CA ILE A 62 8.89 17.24 -20.00
C ILE A 62 7.91 18.39 -20.22
N THR A 63 8.10 19.52 -19.51
CA THR A 63 7.23 20.70 -19.70
C THR A 63 7.33 21.28 -21.12
N GLU A 64 8.52 21.24 -21.73
CA GLU A 64 8.73 21.63 -23.13
C GLU A 64 8.04 20.67 -24.09
N LEU A 65 8.17 19.36 -23.86
CA LEU A 65 7.54 18.33 -24.68
C LEU A 65 6.00 18.44 -24.69
N PHE A 66 5.38 18.94 -23.61
CA PHE A 66 3.94 19.20 -23.60
C PHE A 66 3.49 20.35 -24.51
N LEU A 67 4.40 21.27 -24.85
CA LEU A 67 4.13 22.35 -25.80
C LEU A 67 4.21 21.85 -27.25
N GLU A 68 5.05 20.85 -27.49
CA GLU A 68 5.28 20.25 -28.80
C GLU A 68 4.29 19.11 -29.12
N ALA A 69 3.75 18.44 -28.10
CA ALA A 69 2.95 17.23 -28.27
C ALA A 69 1.47 17.51 -28.60
N GLU A 70 0.93 16.71 -29.52
CA GLU A 70 -0.50 16.64 -29.79
C GLU A 70 -1.23 15.97 -28.62
N THR A 71 -2.44 16.46 -28.31
CA THR A 71 -3.26 15.94 -27.20
C THR A 71 -3.59 14.46 -27.38
N GLU A 72 -3.88 14.02 -28.60
CA GLU A 72 -4.19 12.62 -28.92
C GLU A 72 -3.03 11.69 -28.56
N LYS A 73 -1.80 12.05 -28.95
CA LYS A 73 -0.59 11.29 -28.63
C LYS A 73 -0.38 11.17 -27.12
N LEU A 74 -0.63 12.23 -26.36
CA LEU A 74 -0.52 12.19 -24.90
C LEU A 74 -1.61 11.31 -24.27
N MET A 75 -2.82 11.29 -24.82
CA MET A 75 -3.94 10.45 -24.35
C MET A 75 -3.67 8.95 -24.51
N GLU A 76 -2.91 8.55 -25.54
CA GLU A 76 -2.52 7.16 -25.76
C GLU A 76 -1.60 6.63 -24.65
N LEU A 77 -0.84 7.51 -23.99
CA LEU A 77 0.11 7.15 -22.93
C LEU A 77 -0.57 6.78 -21.61
N LEU A 78 -1.81 7.25 -21.41
CA LEU A 78 -2.56 7.03 -20.19
C LEU A 78 -3.10 5.60 -20.09
N CYS A 79 -3.19 5.10 -18.86
CA CYS A 79 -4.00 3.93 -18.54
C CYS A 79 -5.50 4.22 -18.82
N GLU A 80 -6.28 3.17 -19.06
CA GLU A 80 -7.70 3.26 -19.44
C GLU A 80 -8.52 4.12 -18.46
N SER A 81 -8.35 3.91 -17.14
CA SER A 81 -9.06 4.67 -16.12
C SER A 81 -8.79 6.18 -16.16
N ASP A 82 -7.55 6.58 -16.46
CA ASP A 82 -7.16 7.98 -16.55
C ASP A 82 -7.62 8.61 -17.86
N ARG A 83 -7.55 7.84 -18.95
CA ARG A 83 -8.09 8.26 -20.25
C ARG A 83 -9.59 8.51 -20.16
N ASP A 84 -10.32 7.64 -19.48
CA ASP A 84 -11.76 7.80 -19.24
C ASP A 84 -12.06 9.01 -18.36
N ALA A 85 -11.24 9.28 -17.33
CA ALA A 85 -11.40 10.46 -16.50
C ALA A 85 -11.23 11.76 -17.30
N VAL A 86 -10.24 11.82 -18.19
CA VAL A 86 -10.03 12.96 -19.09
C VAL A 86 -11.20 13.08 -20.08
N ASN A 87 -11.64 11.98 -20.71
CA ASN A 87 -12.73 12.00 -21.70
C ASN A 87 -14.09 12.40 -21.12
N LYS A 88 -14.29 12.27 -19.79
CA LYS A 88 -15.51 12.76 -19.11
C LYS A 88 -15.59 14.28 -19.04
N LEU A 89 -14.47 14.99 -19.16
CA LEU A 89 -14.46 16.45 -19.19
C LEU A 89 -14.92 16.93 -20.57
N THR A 90 -15.79 17.94 -20.60
CA THR A 90 -16.36 18.47 -21.84
C THR A 90 -15.54 19.61 -22.43
N GLU A 91 -14.80 20.33 -21.59
CA GLU A 91 -13.98 21.48 -22.00
C GLU A 91 -12.56 21.04 -22.34
N GLN A 92 -12.09 21.40 -23.53
CA GLN A 92 -10.76 21.02 -24.03
C GLN A 92 -9.62 21.53 -23.13
N GLU A 93 -9.75 22.72 -22.56
CA GLU A 93 -8.76 23.28 -21.63
C GLU A 93 -8.66 22.44 -20.35
N GLN A 94 -9.81 22.03 -19.79
CA GLN A 94 -9.84 21.16 -18.61
C GLN A 94 -9.27 19.77 -18.91
N GLN A 95 -9.57 19.23 -20.10
CA GLN A 95 -8.99 17.97 -20.58
C GLN A 95 -7.46 18.05 -20.63
N GLN A 96 -6.91 19.12 -21.22
CA GLN A 96 -5.47 19.32 -21.33
C GLN A 96 -4.80 19.51 -19.97
N GLU A 97 -5.42 20.28 -19.07
CA GLU A 97 -4.92 20.48 -17.70
C GLU A 97 -4.87 19.17 -16.91
N LEU A 98 -5.92 18.34 -17.00
CA LEU A 98 -5.93 17.05 -16.32
C LEU A 98 -4.94 16.06 -16.95
N LEU A 99 -4.92 15.96 -18.28
CA LEU A 99 -4.01 15.08 -19.03
C LEU A 99 -2.54 15.38 -18.70
N ARG A 100 -2.13 16.65 -18.84
CA ARG A 100 -0.77 17.08 -18.49
C ARG A 100 -0.50 16.91 -17.00
N GLY A 101 -1.51 17.13 -16.15
CA GLY A 101 -1.42 16.95 -14.71
C GLY A 101 -1.14 15.50 -14.31
N ILE A 102 -1.82 14.53 -14.94
CA ILE A 102 -1.58 13.09 -14.74
C ILE A 102 -0.14 12.73 -15.10
N ILE A 103 0.29 13.13 -16.30
CA ILE A 103 1.63 12.78 -16.82
C ILE A 103 2.72 13.44 -15.98
N PHE A 104 2.57 14.74 -15.64
CA PHE A 104 3.54 15.46 -14.82
C PHE A 104 3.61 14.92 -13.39
N THR A 105 2.47 14.61 -12.76
CA THR A 105 2.46 13.95 -11.44
C THR A 105 3.17 12.59 -11.51
N SER A 106 2.95 11.82 -12.57
CA SER A 106 3.60 10.52 -12.77
C SER A 106 5.13 10.65 -12.85
N LEU A 107 5.62 11.57 -13.67
CA LEU A 107 7.07 11.76 -13.90
C LEU A 107 7.76 12.47 -12.71
N SER A 108 7.10 13.43 -12.07
CA SER A 108 7.61 14.06 -10.83
C SER A 108 7.65 13.07 -9.67
N THR A 109 6.70 12.15 -9.58
CA THR A 109 6.71 11.05 -8.60
C THR A 109 7.87 10.09 -8.87
N LEU A 110 8.17 9.78 -10.14
CA LEU A 110 9.34 8.97 -10.50
C LEU A 110 10.66 9.63 -10.05
N VAL A 111 10.82 10.94 -10.28
CA VAL A 111 11.98 11.68 -9.79
C VAL A 111 12.03 11.68 -8.26
N ALA A 112 10.90 11.89 -7.58
CA ALA A 112 10.83 11.80 -6.13
C ALA A 112 11.22 10.39 -5.63
N ALA A 113 10.83 9.34 -6.35
CA ALA A 113 11.17 7.97 -6.02
C ALA A 113 12.67 7.67 -6.17
N GLU A 114 13.33 8.24 -7.17
CA GLU A 114 14.78 8.14 -7.30
C GLU A 114 15.48 8.78 -6.09
N ILE A 115 15.00 9.95 -5.64
CA ILE A 115 15.53 10.62 -4.45
C ILE A 115 15.33 9.78 -3.18
N ALA A 116 14.15 9.19 -3.01
CA ALA A 116 13.85 8.31 -1.88
C ALA A 116 14.73 7.05 -1.91
N THR A 117 14.89 6.43 -3.08
CA THR A 117 15.75 5.25 -3.29
C THR A 117 17.21 5.57 -2.96
N GLY A 118 17.69 6.76 -3.32
CA GLY A 118 19.03 7.23 -2.92
C GLY A 118 19.24 7.35 -1.41
N ASN A 119 18.16 7.42 -0.63
CA ASN A 119 18.16 7.40 0.84
C ASN A 119 17.69 6.04 1.42
N SER A 120 17.62 4.99 0.59
CA SER A 120 17.14 3.66 0.98
C SER A 120 15.69 3.64 1.50
N GLU A 121 14.85 4.56 1.01
CA GLU A 121 13.42 4.63 1.32
C GLU A 121 12.58 4.33 0.05
N SER A 122 11.47 3.62 0.22
CA SER A 122 10.48 3.46 -0.86
C SER A 122 9.65 4.72 -0.99
N ILE A 123 9.34 5.15 -2.23
CA ILE A 123 8.41 6.26 -2.46
C ILE A 123 7.03 6.01 -1.85
N MET A 124 6.64 4.75 -1.61
CA MET A 124 5.37 4.39 -0.98
C MET A 124 5.42 4.42 0.55
N ASP A 125 6.55 4.79 1.16
CA ASP A 125 6.64 4.94 2.62
C ASP A 125 5.74 6.08 3.13
N PRO A 126 4.76 5.79 4.00
CA PRO A 126 3.84 6.81 4.52
C PRO A 126 4.55 7.89 5.33
N ARG A 127 5.75 7.61 5.87
CA ARG A 127 6.55 8.59 6.62
C ARG A 127 6.94 9.80 5.76
N HIS A 128 6.90 9.68 4.43
CA HIS A 128 7.12 10.80 3.53
C HIS A 128 6.05 11.88 3.67
N VAL A 129 4.77 11.50 3.68
CA VAL A 129 3.65 12.45 3.81
C VAL A 129 3.41 12.87 5.26
N GLU A 130 3.87 12.09 6.22
CA GLU A 130 3.91 12.46 7.65
C GLU A 130 5.06 13.41 7.99
N GLY A 131 6.00 13.63 7.06
CA GLY A 131 7.16 14.48 7.27
C GLY A 131 8.22 13.89 8.22
N ALA A 132 8.19 12.57 8.42
CA ALA A 132 9.03 11.85 9.37
C ALA A 132 10.15 11.03 8.70
N SER A 133 10.12 10.85 7.39
CA SER A 133 11.14 10.07 6.66
C SER A 133 12.51 10.76 6.65
N THR A 134 13.58 9.99 6.47
CA THR A 134 14.95 10.48 6.33
C THR A 134 15.09 11.36 5.09
N THR A 135 14.48 10.96 3.97
CA THR A 135 14.44 11.77 2.74
C THR A 135 13.72 13.09 2.97
N TYR A 136 12.60 13.07 3.71
CA TYR A 136 11.80 14.26 3.97
C TYR A 136 12.46 15.17 4.99
N LYS A 137 12.77 14.70 6.19
CA LYS A 137 13.23 15.53 7.32
C LYS A 137 14.75 15.69 7.34
N GLY A 138 15.48 14.68 6.89
CA GLY A 138 16.91 14.53 7.12
C GLY A 138 17.19 13.53 8.23
N GLY A 139 18.37 12.91 8.19
CA GLY A 139 18.86 12.00 9.21
C GLY A 139 19.75 12.71 10.23
N TYR A 140 20.51 11.93 11.00
CA TYR A 140 21.50 12.44 11.96
C TYR A 140 22.63 13.28 11.31
N ILE A 141 22.84 13.15 10.00
CA ILE A 141 24.02 13.67 9.29
C ILE A 141 23.68 14.90 8.41
N GLY A 142 22.42 15.32 8.33
CA GLY A 142 22.06 16.52 7.58
C GLY A 142 20.57 16.71 7.34
N ASP A 143 20.23 17.80 6.67
CA ASP A 143 18.86 18.16 6.31
C ASP A 143 18.29 17.25 5.21
N GLY A 144 16.98 17.03 5.25
CA GLY A 144 16.25 16.35 4.18
C GLY A 144 16.28 17.09 2.84
N SER A 145 15.81 16.41 1.80
CA SER A 145 15.80 16.92 0.43
C SER A 145 14.65 17.92 0.22
N GLU A 146 14.98 19.21 0.08
CA GLU A 146 13.99 20.26 -0.28
C GLU A 146 13.30 19.96 -1.60
N PHE A 147 14.07 19.50 -2.58
CA PHE A 147 13.50 19.19 -3.88
C PHE A 147 12.48 18.05 -3.79
N PHE A 148 12.74 17.04 -2.95
CA PHE A 148 11.76 15.98 -2.69
C PHE A 148 10.49 16.52 -2.04
N ARG A 149 10.61 17.36 -1.00
CA ARG A 149 9.46 18.03 -0.36
C ARG A 149 8.65 18.85 -1.36
N GLY A 150 9.34 19.59 -2.22
CA GLY A 150 8.74 20.40 -3.28
C GLY A 150 8.01 19.57 -4.33
N LEU A 151 8.54 18.41 -4.74
CA LEU A 151 7.86 17.49 -5.66
C LEU A 151 6.60 16.85 -5.05
N LEU A 152 6.65 16.46 -3.77
CA LEU A 152 5.45 16.00 -3.05
C LEU A 152 4.38 17.09 -2.96
N ALA A 153 4.79 18.32 -2.62
CA ALA A 153 3.88 19.45 -2.53
C ALA A 153 3.29 19.83 -3.88
N SER A 154 4.09 19.84 -4.96
CA SER A 154 3.68 20.15 -6.33
C SER A 154 2.65 19.14 -6.86
N SER A 155 2.92 17.84 -6.70
CA SER A 155 1.97 16.76 -7.07
C SER A 155 0.72 16.72 -6.18
N GLY A 156 0.74 17.41 -5.05
CA GLY A 156 -0.35 17.45 -4.09
C GLY A 156 -0.44 16.22 -3.20
N ARG A 157 0.65 15.46 -3.07
CA ARG A 157 0.71 14.30 -2.18
C ARG A 157 0.87 14.76 -0.73
N THR A 158 -0.18 14.56 0.06
CA THR A 158 -0.22 14.87 1.50
C THR A 158 -0.77 13.67 2.27
N LYS A 159 -0.85 13.77 3.60
CA LYS A 159 -1.45 12.71 4.43
C LYS A 159 -2.93 12.48 4.11
N GLU A 160 -3.64 13.52 3.72
CA GLU A 160 -5.06 13.49 3.36
C GLU A 160 -5.27 13.10 1.89
N ASN A 161 -4.23 13.20 1.07
CA ASN A 161 -4.23 12.93 -0.37
C ASN A 161 -3.06 12.02 -0.74
N GLU A 162 -3.02 10.84 -0.12
CA GLU A 162 -1.98 9.83 -0.37
C GLU A 162 -2.36 8.93 -1.55
N MET A 163 -1.36 8.47 -2.30
CA MET A 163 -1.56 7.56 -3.41
C MET A 163 -1.74 6.13 -2.90
N SER A 164 -2.83 5.48 -3.32
CA SER A 164 -2.98 4.03 -3.17
C SER A 164 -1.95 3.28 -4.02
N HIS A 165 -1.76 2.00 -3.73
CA HIS A 165 -0.88 1.15 -4.53
C HIS A 165 -1.38 1.04 -5.99
N GLU A 166 -2.70 0.92 -6.17
CA GLU A 166 -3.35 0.93 -7.49
C GLU A 166 -3.02 2.20 -8.26
N ARG A 167 -3.09 3.36 -7.58
CA ARG A 167 -2.77 4.64 -8.20
C ARG A 167 -1.29 4.77 -8.54
N MET A 168 -0.41 4.32 -7.65
CA MET A 168 1.03 4.30 -7.89
C MET A 168 1.37 3.44 -9.11
N GLN A 169 0.70 2.29 -9.27
CA GLN A 169 0.87 1.42 -10.44
C GLN A 169 0.49 2.16 -11.73
N THR A 170 -0.67 2.82 -11.77
CA THR A 170 -1.12 3.55 -12.97
C THR A 170 -0.18 4.72 -13.32
N PHE A 171 0.31 5.45 -12.31
CA PHE A 171 1.24 6.55 -12.54
C PHE A 171 2.61 6.07 -13.02
N MET A 172 3.18 5.04 -12.41
CA MET A 172 4.47 4.52 -12.87
C MET A 172 4.37 3.90 -14.26
N GLN A 173 3.22 3.28 -14.61
CA GLN A 173 2.98 2.83 -15.98
C GLN A 173 2.87 4.00 -16.96
N THR A 174 2.18 5.09 -16.57
CA THR A 174 2.09 6.30 -17.39
C THR A 174 3.45 6.96 -17.59
N ALA A 175 4.25 7.08 -16.53
CA ALA A 175 5.62 7.60 -16.60
C ALA A 175 6.50 6.74 -17.52
N LYS A 176 6.40 5.42 -17.40
CA LYS A 176 7.10 4.47 -18.27
C LYS A 176 6.68 4.64 -19.73
N ASN A 177 5.39 4.62 -20.03
CA ASN A 177 4.86 4.80 -21.39
C ASN A 177 5.34 6.11 -22.01
N PHE A 178 5.31 7.21 -21.24
CA PHE A 178 5.79 8.50 -21.68
C PHE A 178 7.27 8.48 -22.03
N ILE A 179 8.13 7.96 -21.16
CA ILE A 179 9.56 7.87 -21.46
C ILE A 179 9.78 7.01 -22.70
N GLU A 180 9.13 5.85 -22.78
CA GLU A 180 9.25 4.92 -23.90
C GLU A 180 8.86 5.55 -25.24
N SER A 181 7.78 6.35 -25.29
CA SER A 181 7.35 7.00 -26.54
C SER A 181 8.35 8.00 -27.11
N TYR A 182 9.21 8.57 -26.25
CA TYR A 182 10.23 9.55 -26.66
C TYR A 182 11.62 8.94 -26.89
N VAL A 183 11.86 7.70 -26.45
CA VAL A 183 13.19 7.06 -26.54
C VAL A 183 13.22 5.83 -27.45
N TYR A 184 12.09 5.15 -27.67
CA TYR A 184 12.00 4.06 -28.63
C TYR A 184 11.43 4.54 -29.97
N VAL A 185 11.84 3.86 -31.04
CA VAL A 185 11.25 3.97 -32.37
C VAL A 185 9.87 3.30 -32.32
N PRO A 186 8.82 3.93 -32.89
CA PRO A 186 7.50 3.28 -32.98
C PRO A 186 7.62 1.90 -33.65
N HIS A 187 6.84 0.92 -33.18
CA HIS A 187 6.93 -0.45 -33.69
C HIS A 187 6.75 -0.57 -35.21
N GLU A 188 5.99 0.34 -35.81
CA GLU A 188 5.75 0.42 -37.25
C GLU A 188 6.99 0.81 -38.07
N HIS A 189 8.04 1.32 -37.42
CA HIS A 189 9.29 1.77 -38.03
C HIS A 189 10.52 0.98 -37.55
N MET A 190 10.31 -0.15 -36.85
CA MET A 190 11.39 -1.04 -36.45
C MET A 190 11.93 -1.80 -37.66
N ASP A 191 13.09 -1.38 -38.18
CA ASP A 191 13.84 -2.20 -39.13
C ASP A 191 14.31 -3.49 -38.46
N LYS A 192 14.11 -4.65 -39.12
CA LYS A 192 14.46 -5.99 -38.60
C LYS A 192 15.95 -6.19 -38.26
N GLN A 193 16.78 -5.18 -38.50
CA GLN A 193 18.23 -5.18 -38.23
C GLN A 193 18.69 -4.09 -37.24
N SER A 194 17.79 -3.23 -36.73
CA SER A 194 18.14 -2.22 -35.73
C SER A 194 18.18 -2.85 -34.34
N THR A 195 19.21 -2.53 -33.56
CA THR A 195 19.38 -2.96 -32.17
C THR A 195 18.20 -2.49 -31.30
N GLN A 196 17.18 -3.34 -31.17
CA GLN A 196 16.05 -3.24 -30.23
C GLN A 196 15.22 -1.94 -30.29
N GLY A 197 15.47 -1.10 -31.29
CA GLY A 197 14.76 0.14 -31.61
C GLY A 197 14.80 1.24 -30.55
N PHE A 198 15.86 1.31 -29.74
CA PHE A 198 16.18 2.52 -28.98
C PHE A 198 16.75 3.59 -29.93
N ARG A 199 16.31 4.85 -29.83
CA ARG A 199 16.77 5.94 -30.71
C ARG A 199 18.18 6.37 -30.29
N GLU A 200 19.10 6.53 -31.24
CA GLU A 200 20.45 7.08 -30.96
C GLU A 200 20.40 8.52 -30.42
N LYS A 201 19.49 9.33 -30.98
CA LYS A 201 19.16 10.67 -30.47
C LYS A 201 17.67 10.72 -30.12
N HIS A 202 17.38 10.73 -28.83
CA HIS A 202 16.04 10.85 -28.25
C HIS A 202 15.85 12.19 -27.53
N ALA A 203 14.62 12.46 -27.08
CA ALA A 203 14.24 13.75 -26.48
C ALA A 203 15.00 14.12 -25.20
N PHE A 204 15.73 13.17 -24.62
CA PHE A 204 16.49 13.31 -23.38
C PHE A 204 18.00 13.11 -23.56
N SER A 205 18.49 12.87 -24.79
CA SER A 205 19.91 12.53 -25.04
C SER A 205 20.87 13.66 -24.69
N ASP A 206 20.40 14.90 -24.72
CA ASP A 206 21.22 16.08 -24.44
C ASP A 206 21.31 16.39 -22.93
N ILE A 207 20.61 15.62 -22.07
CA ILE A 207 20.65 15.78 -20.62
C ILE A 207 21.83 14.97 -20.07
N GLN A 208 22.88 15.68 -19.65
CA GLN A 208 24.06 15.07 -19.07
C GLN A 208 23.72 14.28 -17.79
N ASP A 209 24.38 13.13 -17.59
CA ASP A 209 24.25 12.23 -16.42
C ASP A 209 22.88 11.57 -16.23
N LEU A 210 21.89 11.83 -17.11
CA LEU A 210 20.60 11.15 -17.07
C LEU A 210 20.71 9.73 -17.65
N ASP A 211 20.47 8.72 -16.82
CA ASP A 211 20.28 7.34 -17.26
C ASP A 211 18.78 7.03 -17.43
N VAL A 212 18.29 7.17 -18.66
CA VAL A 212 16.90 6.82 -19.04
C VAL A 212 16.59 5.35 -18.70
N SER A 213 17.56 4.44 -18.85
CA SER A 213 17.35 3.03 -18.56
C SER A 213 17.14 2.80 -17.05
N ALA A 214 17.82 3.58 -16.20
CA ALA A 214 17.60 3.55 -14.76
C ALA A 214 16.18 4.01 -14.40
N TYR A 215 15.67 5.05 -15.05
CA TYR A 215 14.29 5.52 -14.84
C TYR A 215 13.24 4.48 -15.27
N LEU A 216 13.43 3.81 -16.42
CA LEU A 216 12.52 2.74 -16.87
C LEU A 216 12.53 1.53 -15.93
N LYS A 217 13.72 1.16 -15.42
CA LYS A 217 13.87 0.10 -14.40
C LYS A 217 13.21 0.50 -13.09
N LEU A 218 13.43 1.73 -12.62
CA LEU A 218 12.83 2.24 -11.39
C LEU A 218 11.30 2.25 -11.48
N SER A 219 10.72 2.72 -12.58
CA SER A 219 9.27 2.65 -12.82
C SER A 219 8.75 1.21 -12.72
N SER A 220 9.45 0.26 -13.34
CA SER A 220 9.04 -1.15 -13.34
C SER A 220 9.16 -1.79 -11.94
N ASN A 221 10.17 -1.40 -11.16
CA ASN A 221 10.32 -1.85 -9.77
C ASN A 221 9.20 -1.32 -8.88
N ILE A 222 8.83 -0.04 -9.02
CA ILE A 222 7.74 0.56 -8.22
C ILE A 222 6.39 -0.07 -8.63
N ILE A 223 6.15 -0.36 -9.92
CA ILE A 223 4.97 -1.12 -10.37
C ILE A 223 4.88 -2.47 -9.67
N LEU A 224 5.99 -3.20 -9.58
CA LEU A 224 6.05 -4.49 -8.91
C LEU A 224 5.79 -4.35 -7.41
N GLU A 225 6.46 -3.41 -6.75
CA GLU A 225 6.26 -3.13 -5.32
C GLU A 225 4.79 -2.79 -5.02
N ALA A 226 4.18 -1.93 -5.86
CA ALA A 226 2.78 -1.57 -5.74
C ALA A 226 1.87 -2.80 -5.89
N SER A 227 2.14 -3.65 -6.88
CA SER A 227 1.39 -4.88 -7.13
C SER A 227 1.45 -5.85 -5.94
N LEU A 228 2.63 -6.00 -5.33
CA LEU A 228 2.80 -6.82 -4.12
C LEU A 228 1.97 -6.25 -2.96
N GLY A 229 2.00 -4.94 -2.72
CA GLY A 229 1.21 -4.32 -1.66
C GLY A 229 -0.31 -4.42 -1.88
N ILE A 230 -0.80 -4.45 -3.13
CA ILE A 230 -2.21 -4.76 -3.44
C ILE A 230 -2.55 -6.19 -3.01
N VAL A 231 -1.71 -7.15 -3.39
CA VAL A 231 -1.92 -8.57 -3.07
C VAL A 231 -1.92 -8.78 -1.55
N GLU A 232 -0.93 -8.24 -0.84
CA GLU A 232 -0.83 -8.36 0.61
C GLU A 232 -2.06 -7.81 1.34
N ARG A 233 -2.52 -6.62 0.94
CA ARG A 233 -3.74 -5.99 1.48
C ARG A 233 -4.98 -6.86 1.25
N ASN A 234 -5.13 -7.41 0.05
CA ASN A 234 -6.28 -8.24 -0.30
C ASN A 234 -6.28 -9.58 0.45
N VAL A 235 -5.11 -10.20 0.60
CA VAL A 235 -4.95 -11.43 1.39
C VAL A 235 -5.26 -11.18 2.86
N ALA A 236 -4.76 -10.08 3.44
CA ALA A 236 -5.05 -9.70 4.81
C ALA A 236 -6.55 -9.47 5.03
N LYS A 237 -7.20 -8.72 4.13
CA LYS A 237 -8.65 -8.48 4.19
C LYS A 237 -9.46 -9.77 4.07
N GLN A 238 -9.07 -10.68 3.17
CA GLN A 238 -9.74 -11.97 3.04
C GLN A 238 -9.63 -12.80 4.33
N ALA A 239 -8.47 -12.77 5.01
CA ALA A 239 -8.29 -13.45 6.28
C ALA A 239 -9.17 -12.88 7.39
N GLU A 240 -9.30 -11.54 7.46
CA GLU A 240 -10.21 -10.85 8.39
C GLU A 240 -11.68 -11.19 8.12
N ASP A 241 -12.11 -11.11 6.86
CA ASP A 241 -13.49 -11.43 6.45
C ASP A 241 -13.85 -12.89 6.77
N LEU A 242 -12.92 -13.83 6.57
CA LEU A 242 -13.12 -15.24 6.93
C LEU A 242 -13.25 -15.44 8.45
N LYS A 243 -12.48 -14.70 9.24
CA LYS A 243 -12.57 -14.75 10.70
C LYS A 243 -13.91 -14.18 11.19
N ALA A 244 -14.33 -13.03 10.66
CA ALA A 244 -15.60 -12.40 10.99
C ALA A 244 -16.80 -13.33 10.68
N ARG A 245 -16.80 -13.99 9.51
CA ARG A 245 -17.86 -14.96 9.15
C ARG A 245 -17.91 -16.15 10.09
N LYS A 246 -16.76 -16.73 10.46
CA LYS A 246 -16.71 -17.85 11.42
C LYS A 246 -17.22 -17.45 12.80
N GLU A 247 -16.91 -16.24 13.26
CA GLU A 247 -17.42 -15.72 14.54
C GLU A 247 -18.94 -15.49 14.50
N GLU A 248 -19.47 -15.01 13.38
CA GLU A 248 -20.92 -14.84 13.18
C GLU A 248 -21.65 -16.18 13.13
N GLU A 249 -21.13 -17.17 12.38
CA GLU A 249 -21.67 -18.53 12.32
C GLU A 249 -21.67 -19.19 13.71
N LEU A 250 -20.60 -19.02 14.49
CA LEU A 250 -20.51 -19.57 15.84
C LEU A 250 -21.48 -18.91 16.82
N LYS A 251 -21.77 -17.60 16.66
CA LYS A 251 -22.82 -16.91 17.43
C LYS A 251 -24.20 -17.46 17.07
N ARG A 252 -24.53 -17.59 15.78
CA ARG A 252 -25.81 -18.16 15.34
C ARG A 252 -25.99 -19.60 15.83
N ALA A 253 -24.95 -20.43 15.74
CA ALA A 253 -25.01 -21.81 16.23
C ALA A 253 -25.25 -21.89 17.75
N LYS A 254 -24.68 -20.97 18.53
CA LYS A 254 -24.95 -20.88 19.98
C LYS A 254 -26.39 -20.45 20.27
N GLU A 255 -26.89 -19.43 19.58
CA GLU A 255 -28.28 -18.97 19.73
C GLU A 255 -29.28 -20.06 19.36
N GLU A 256 -29.04 -20.80 18.27
CA GLU A 256 -29.88 -21.93 17.87
C GLU A 256 -29.85 -23.07 18.91
N HIS A 257 -28.68 -23.40 19.44
CA HIS A 257 -28.54 -24.42 20.48
C HIS A 257 -29.24 -24.02 21.79
N GLU A 258 -29.13 -22.75 22.20
CA GLU A 258 -29.86 -22.24 23.36
C GLU A 258 -31.38 -22.25 23.14
N ALA A 259 -31.85 -21.90 21.94
CA ALA A 259 -33.26 -21.99 21.58
C ALA A 259 -33.78 -23.44 21.59
N GLN A 260 -32.98 -24.41 21.11
CA GLN A 260 -33.31 -25.84 21.20
C GLN A 260 -33.40 -26.31 22.65
N LEU A 261 -32.43 -25.94 23.51
CA LEU A 261 -32.48 -26.26 24.94
C LEU A 261 -33.72 -25.69 25.63
N ALA A 262 -34.14 -24.48 25.27
CA ALA A 262 -35.37 -23.88 25.79
C ALA A 262 -36.62 -24.67 25.38
N ARG A 263 -36.72 -25.08 24.11
CA ARG A 263 -37.84 -25.91 23.60
C ARG A 263 -37.93 -27.25 24.34
N VAL A 264 -36.81 -27.95 24.49
CA VAL A 264 -36.76 -29.25 25.19
C VAL A 264 -37.15 -29.09 26.67
N LYS A 265 -36.75 -28.01 27.33
CA LYS A 265 -37.17 -27.73 28.72
C LYS A 265 -38.67 -27.47 28.82
N GLU A 266 -39.24 -26.75 27.86
CA GLU A 266 -40.68 -26.47 27.83
C GLU A 266 -41.51 -27.73 27.57
N GLU A 267 -41.07 -28.58 26.63
CA GLU A 267 -41.68 -29.88 26.37
C GLU A 267 -41.65 -30.79 27.61
N LYS A 268 -40.49 -30.92 28.26
CA LYS A 268 -40.39 -31.68 29.52
C LYS A 268 -41.28 -31.12 30.64
N LYS A 269 -41.51 -29.81 30.67
CA LYS A 269 -42.42 -29.18 31.63
C LYS A 269 -43.87 -29.54 31.33
N LYS A 270 -44.30 -29.46 30.06
CA LYS A 270 -45.64 -29.86 29.61
C LYS A 270 -45.89 -31.35 29.83
N GLU A 271 -44.90 -32.19 29.59
CA GLU A 271 -44.97 -33.63 29.85
C GLU A 271 -45.15 -33.92 31.35
N ARG A 272 -44.38 -33.26 32.23
CA ARG A 272 -44.55 -33.36 33.69
C ARG A 272 -45.90 -32.84 34.18
N GLU A 273 -46.43 -31.80 33.56
CA GLU A 273 -47.77 -31.26 33.90
C GLU A 273 -48.88 -32.21 33.45
N MET A 274 -48.77 -32.81 32.26
CA MET A 274 -49.68 -33.87 31.82
C MET A 274 -49.59 -35.11 32.72
N GLN A 275 -48.40 -35.53 33.12
CA GLN A 275 -48.20 -36.67 34.01
C GLN A 275 -48.83 -36.40 35.40
N LYS A 276 -48.67 -35.19 35.96
CA LYS A 276 -49.36 -34.79 37.19
C LYS A 276 -50.88 -34.75 37.04
N LEU A 277 -51.41 -34.38 35.87
CA LEU A 277 -52.84 -34.40 35.58
C LEU A 277 -53.38 -35.82 35.44
N GLU A 278 -52.60 -36.75 34.85
CA GLU A 278 -52.93 -38.17 34.81
C GLU A 278 -52.90 -38.81 36.19
N ASP A 279 -51.90 -38.49 37.01
CA ASP A 279 -51.79 -38.97 38.39
C ASP A 279 -52.93 -38.40 39.27
N ALA A 280 -53.33 -37.13 39.04
CA ALA A 280 -54.49 -36.53 39.71
C ALA A 280 -55.82 -37.17 39.27
N LYS A 281 -55.95 -37.60 38.00
CA LYS A 281 -57.12 -38.35 37.51
C LYS A 281 -57.16 -39.80 38.02
N LYS A 282 -56.01 -40.38 38.38
CA LYS A 282 -55.90 -41.69 39.03
C LYS A 282 -56.05 -41.63 40.56
N GLY A 283 -56.19 -40.44 41.15
CA GLY A 283 -56.35 -40.24 42.59
C GLY A 283 -57.79 -40.40 43.08
N GLY A 284 -58.29 -41.63 43.12
CA GLY A 284 -59.54 -41.98 43.83
C GLY A 284 -59.55 -43.42 44.32
N SER A 285 -59.37 -43.60 45.65
CA SER A 285 -59.38 -44.84 46.46
C SER A 285 -58.09 -45.68 46.42
N SER A 286 -57.56 -46.30 47.47
CA SER A 286 -57.79 -46.38 48.92
C SER A 286 -56.50 -47.03 49.52
N TRP A 287 -56.29 -46.86 50.81
CA TRP A 287 -55.16 -47.34 51.62
C TRP A 287 -54.74 -48.80 51.38
N GLY A 288 -53.42 -49.01 51.31
CA GLY A 288 -52.75 -50.32 51.35
C GLY A 288 -51.30 -50.16 51.78
N LEU A 289 -51.04 -50.37 53.06
CA LEU A 289 -49.77 -50.22 53.75
C LEU A 289 -49.02 -51.57 53.67
N THR A 290 -47.93 -51.65 52.90
CA THR A 290 -46.85 -52.64 53.10
C THR A 290 -45.56 -52.18 52.42
N ASP A 291 -44.57 -51.92 53.28
CA ASP A 291 -43.12 -52.04 53.14
C ASP A 291 -42.53 -52.36 51.75
N TYR A 292 -41.63 -51.49 51.27
CA TYR A 292 -40.30 -51.87 50.76
C TYR A 292 -39.37 -50.63 50.75
N LEU A 293 -38.92 -50.22 51.94
CA LEU A 293 -37.62 -49.57 52.10
C LEU A 293 -36.63 -50.64 52.57
N SER A 294 -35.69 -51.04 51.72
CA SER A 294 -34.31 -51.36 52.13
C SER A 294 -33.42 -51.71 50.93
N SER A 295 -32.33 -50.94 50.81
CA SER A 295 -30.99 -51.33 50.32
C SER A 295 -30.86 -51.50 48.79
N PHE A 296 -29.92 -50.92 48.04
CA PHE A 296 -28.61 -50.30 48.21
C PHE A 296 -28.46 -49.27 47.05
N GLY A 297 -27.67 -48.20 47.06
CA GLY A 297 -26.67 -47.68 47.98
C GLY A 297 -26.09 -46.41 47.35
N ILE A 298 -25.97 -45.34 48.14
CA ILE A 298 -25.17 -44.16 47.83
C ILE A 298 -23.71 -44.54 48.06
N TYR A 299 -22.82 -44.31 47.08
CA TYR A 299 -21.42 -44.03 47.36
C TYR A 299 -20.90 -42.93 46.44
N THR A 300 -20.57 -41.82 47.07
CA THR A 300 -19.74 -40.75 46.52
C THR A 300 -18.26 -41.07 46.78
N THR A 301 -17.48 -41.21 45.68
CA THR A 301 -16.02 -40.93 45.51
C THR A 301 -15.00 -41.78 46.30
N PRO A 302 -13.77 -42.03 45.75
CA PRO A 302 -12.74 -40.99 45.72
C PRO A 302 -11.88 -40.90 44.44
N LYS A 303 -11.37 -39.68 44.24
CA LYS A 303 -10.15 -39.32 43.52
C LYS A 303 -9.00 -40.32 43.75
N PRO A 304 -8.13 -40.51 42.75
CA PRO A 304 -6.71 -40.57 43.03
C PRO A 304 -5.98 -39.42 42.30
N ALA A 305 -5.18 -38.70 43.07
CA ALA A 305 -3.97 -38.03 42.63
C ALA A 305 -2.89 -38.43 43.65
N PRO A 306 -1.63 -38.09 43.44
CA PRO A 306 -0.74 -38.42 42.33
C PRO A 306 0.45 -39.28 42.86
N THR A 307 1.17 -39.97 41.98
CA THR A 307 2.52 -40.47 42.29
C THR A 307 3.36 -40.11 41.06
N ALA A 308 4.03 -38.97 41.07
CA ALA A 308 5.36 -38.73 41.65
C ALA A 308 6.43 -39.58 40.95
N ALA A 309 7.33 -38.85 40.31
CA ALA A 309 8.44 -39.26 39.48
C ALA A 309 9.41 -40.23 40.17
N SER A 310 10.14 -41.00 39.36
CA SER A 310 11.59 -41.08 39.50
C SER A 310 12.24 -41.65 38.23
N THR A 311 13.00 -40.78 37.57
CA THR A 311 14.37 -41.00 37.08
C THR A 311 14.74 -42.35 36.47
N THR A 312 15.05 -42.33 35.17
CA THR A 312 16.40 -42.67 34.70
C THR A 312 16.68 -41.84 33.45
N ASP A 313 17.47 -40.79 33.62
CA ASP A 313 18.54 -40.50 32.67
C ASP A 313 19.81 -41.01 33.38
N PRO A 314 20.74 -41.64 32.66
CA PRO A 314 22.04 -40.99 32.65
C PRO A 314 22.70 -41.01 31.26
N SER A 315 23.00 -39.80 30.81
CA SER A 315 24.38 -39.28 30.79
C SER A 315 25.19 -39.48 29.51
N ASN A 316 25.84 -38.34 29.20
CA ASN A 316 27.06 -38.09 28.43
C ASN A 316 26.86 -37.83 26.93
N ARG A 317 27.35 -36.71 26.37
CA ARG A 317 28.22 -35.62 26.86
C ARG A 317 28.07 -34.48 25.83
N GLN A 318 27.64 -33.29 26.22
CA GLN A 318 28.45 -32.14 26.67
C GLN A 318 29.59 -31.71 25.72
N ASP A 319 29.42 -30.46 25.27
CA ASP A 319 30.40 -29.38 25.31
C ASP A 319 31.71 -29.55 24.51
N ASN A 320 31.88 -28.75 23.46
CA ASN A 320 32.42 -27.39 23.60
C ASN A 320 33.04 -26.89 22.28
N ALA A 321 32.95 -25.57 22.14
CA ALA A 321 34.00 -24.71 21.60
C ALA A 321 34.26 -24.72 20.08
N GLU A 322 34.01 -23.55 19.49
CA GLU A 322 34.94 -22.91 18.53
C GLU A 322 36.41 -23.16 18.93
N PRO A 323 37.31 -23.33 17.95
CA PRO A 323 37.93 -22.13 17.37
C PRO A 323 38.27 -22.24 15.87
N ALA A 324 38.30 -21.08 15.20
CA ALA A 324 39.16 -20.85 14.04
C ALA A 324 40.64 -20.86 14.49
N PRO A 325 41.63 -21.28 13.65
CA PRO A 325 42.18 -20.48 12.54
C PRO A 325 42.59 -21.39 11.35
N GLY A 326 43.08 -20.98 10.17
CA GLY A 326 43.53 -19.73 9.59
C GLY A 326 44.29 -20.09 8.29
N ALA A 327 44.17 -19.21 7.28
CA ALA A 327 45.07 -18.92 6.15
C ALA A 327 45.99 -19.99 5.52
N THR A 328 45.96 -20.16 4.19
CA THR A 328 46.86 -19.45 3.24
C THR A 328 46.76 -19.97 1.77
N LEU A 329 46.78 -18.99 0.85
CA LEU A 329 47.45 -18.94 -0.48
C LEU A 329 47.14 -19.99 -1.57
N ASN A 330 46.46 -19.54 -2.62
CA ASN A 330 47.06 -19.12 -3.90
C ASN A 330 46.09 -18.22 -4.68
#